data_AF-A0A2S2RC55-F1
#
_entry.id   AF-A0A2S2RC55-F1
#
_cell.length_a   1.000
_cell.length_b   1.000
_cell.length_c   1.000
_cell.angle_alpha   90.00
_cell.angle_beta   90.00
_cell.angle_gamma   90.00
#
_symmetry.space_group_name_H-M   'P 1'
#
loop_
_entity.id
_entity.type
_entity.pdbx_description
1 polymer ?
#
loop_
_entity_poly.entity_id
_entity_poly.type
_entity_poly.pdbx_seq_one_letter_code
_entity_poly.pdbx_strand_id
1 'polypeptide(L)'
;MPTMAGETFAFADYDCVGFDLDNTLCEYRIKPMVQMIYDVLAEYLISRHDYAADHLRRPIDFEFCQRGLVLDVERGNVLKIDGNGRVLRATHGTRFMSDHEIVTAYGPTRTWSIAEVFARNFLDTWNGPMSERIRPLLDFFDISVSLVFGRCVDGIDDAAGQSPSGGYNVWPDVHKGLLNMYTRDNFSSDIGEFFPNIKSTPSLYYNRCPEYVIDWLKELKRNSKVFLVSGSHVDYANFSAVQSLGTNWKELFDIAVFYARKPGFFSSDRPFYSTDSLMSKECDIVEDIHLGNIYSQGNWNQLYNLFKKETGKSNPKCLYVGDNVLQDIVAPSKFCGIDTIAVIEEMKLDCNNIDLNPDIDILRPNKWSSYFVDSEKNDVSIWSSFITHGKLCVPSIKCLAKLPVIHQFTTFSKNKYFNGFYPCIPNSLYKILK
;
A
#
# COMPACT_ATOMS: atom_id res chain seq x y z
N MET A 1 10.32 -11.01 35.56
CA MET A 1 9.19 -10.76 34.63
C MET A 1 9.02 -9.25 34.54
N PRO A 2 9.30 -8.63 33.38
CA PRO A 2 9.11 -7.19 33.26
C PRO A 2 7.61 -6.90 33.11
N THR A 3 7.16 -5.98 33.96
CA THR A 3 5.84 -5.37 34.07
C THR A 3 5.27 -4.89 32.74
N MET A 4 4.05 -5.33 32.38
CA MET A 4 3.29 -4.77 31.25
C MET A 4 2.81 -3.35 31.60
N ALA A 5 3.61 -2.35 31.22
CA ALA A 5 3.15 -0.98 31.06
C ALA A 5 2.04 -0.94 29.98
N GLY A 6 1.06 -0.04 30.16
CA GLY A 6 -0.26 -0.08 29.54
C GLY A 6 -0.30 -0.21 28.01
N GLU A 7 -1.45 -0.67 27.52
CA GLU A 7 -1.84 -0.80 26.09
C GLU A 7 -2.01 0.57 25.40
N THR A 8 -1.12 1.52 25.69
CA THR A 8 -1.13 2.86 25.12
C THR A 8 0.25 3.29 24.65
N PHE A 9 0.30 4.26 23.74
CA PHE A 9 1.53 4.98 23.40
C PHE A 9 1.23 6.45 23.13
N ALA A 10 2.24 7.30 23.30
CA ALA A 10 2.31 8.63 22.73
C ALA A 10 3.46 8.72 21.72
N PHE A 11 3.36 9.64 20.75
CA PHE A 11 4.47 9.90 19.83
C PHE A 11 5.73 10.37 20.57
N ALA A 12 5.56 11.11 21.66
CA ALA A 12 6.64 11.54 22.55
C ALA A 12 7.41 10.38 23.23
N ASP A 13 6.88 9.15 23.19
CA ASP A 13 7.58 7.97 23.73
C ASP A 13 8.66 7.42 22.78
N TYR A 14 8.72 7.92 21.54
CA TYR A 14 9.60 7.41 20.49
C TYR A 14 10.80 8.31 20.24
N ASP A 15 11.94 7.66 20.07
CA ASP A 15 13.20 8.32 19.72
C ASP A 15 13.28 8.64 18.24
N CYS A 16 12.67 7.79 17.41
CA CYS A 16 12.65 7.92 15.96
C CYS A 16 11.24 7.68 15.44
N VAL A 17 10.75 8.56 14.56
CA VAL A 17 9.43 8.43 13.93
C VAL A 17 9.58 8.54 12.42
N GLY A 18 9.23 7.46 11.73
CA GLY A 18 9.37 7.35 10.29
C GLY A 18 8.03 7.33 9.57
N PHE A 19 8.07 7.78 8.32
CA PHE A 19 6.89 7.82 7.47
C PHE A 19 7.21 7.24 6.09
N ASP A 20 6.23 6.59 5.48
CA ASP A 20 6.15 6.47 4.03
C ASP A 20 5.66 7.80 3.41
N LEU A 21 5.86 7.96 2.11
CA LEU A 21 5.43 9.14 1.36
C LEU A 21 4.04 8.94 0.75
N ASP A 22 3.97 8.11 -0.29
CA ASP A 22 2.80 7.96 -1.14
C ASP A 22 1.64 7.32 -0.36
N ASN A 23 0.41 7.84 -0.51
CA ASN A 23 -0.79 7.44 0.25
C ASN A 23 -0.70 7.53 1.79
N THR A 24 0.42 8.02 2.33
CA THR A 24 0.66 8.22 3.76
C THR A 24 0.73 9.70 4.11
N LEU A 25 1.79 10.39 3.69
CA LEU A 25 1.94 11.84 3.79
C LEU A 25 1.40 12.56 2.55
N CYS A 26 1.60 11.98 1.38
CA CYS A 26 1.09 12.43 0.09
C CYS A 26 -0.24 11.75 -0.19
N GLU A 27 -1.34 12.43 0.10
CA GLU A 27 -2.68 11.96 -0.23
C GLU A 27 -3.02 12.29 -1.69
N TYR A 28 -3.44 11.27 -2.44
CA TYR A 28 -3.81 11.41 -3.83
C TYR A 28 -5.32 11.59 -4.02
N ARG A 29 -5.69 12.17 -5.16
CA ARG A 29 -7.05 12.16 -5.69
C ARG A 29 -7.23 10.83 -6.41
N ILE A 30 -7.82 9.87 -5.70
CA ILE A 30 -7.79 8.45 -6.08
C ILE A 30 -8.52 8.24 -7.41
N LYS A 31 -9.70 8.82 -7.60
CA LYS A 31 -10.51 8.58 -8.81
C LYS A 31 -9.79 8.98 -10.11
N PRO A 32 -9.26 10.22 -10.27
CA PRO A 32 -8.52 10.58 -11.47
C PRO A 32 -7.22 9.80 -11.63
N MET A 33 -6.54 9.45 -10.53
CA MET A 33 -5.34 8.59 -10.58
C MET A 33 -5.67 7.19 -11.13
N VAL A 34 -6.66 6.52 -10.56
CA VAL A 34 -7.08 5.17 -10.97
C VAL A 34 -7.56 5.15 -12.41
N GLN A 35 -8.29 6.19 -12.84
CA GLN A 35 -8.68 6.38 -14.23
C GLN A 35 -7.45 6.46 -15.15
N MET A 36 -6.50 7.33 -14.84
CA MET A 36 -5.28 7.49 -15.64
C MET A 36 -4.50 6.17 -15.73
N ILE A 37 -4.30 5.47 -14.61
CA ILE A 37 -3.58 4.20 -14.60
C ILE A 37 -4.31 3.15 -15.45
N TYR A 38 -5.64 3.08 -15.33
CA TYR A 38 -6.46 2.20 -16.15
C TYR A 38 -6.26 2.48 -17.64
N ASP A 39 -6.41 3.75 -18.06
CA ASP A 39 -6.36 4.14 -19.47
C ASP A 39 -4.98 3.83 -20.08
N VAL A 40 -3.90 4.18 -19.37
CA VAL A 40 -2.54 3.91 -19.86
C VAL A 40 -2.27 2.41 -19.97
N LEU A 41 -2.68 1.62 -18.97
CA LEU A 41 -2.46 0.17 -18.99
C LEU A 41 -3.33 -0.53 -20.05
N ALA A 42 -4.58 -0.11 -20.20
CA ALA A 42 -5.50 -0.63 -21.20
C ALA A 42 -4.97 -0.39 -22.62
N GLU A 43 -4.57 0.84 -22.94
CA GLU A 43 -4.02 1.16 -24.26
C GLU A 43 -2.68 0.47 -24.54
N TYR A 44 -1.84 0.28 -23.51
CA TYR A 44 -0.62 -0.53 -23.64
C TYR A 44 -0.95 -1.97 -24.04
N LEU A 45 -1.92 -2.61 -23.38
CA LEU A 45 -2.31 -3.99 -23.67
C LEU A 45 -2.99 -4.15 -25.04
N ILE A 46 -3.83 -3.18 -25.44
CA ILE A 46 -4.46 -3.18 -26.78
C ILE A 46 -3.38 -3.05 -27.86
N SER A 47 -2.47 -2.08 -27.72
CA SER A 47 -1.53 -1.71 -28.78
C SER A 47 -0.29 -2.60 -28.87
N ARG A 48 0.11 -3.27 -27.78
CA ARG A 48 1.35 -4.07 -27.71
C ARG A 48 1.12 -5.56 -27.56
N HIS A 49 -0.09 -5.97 -27.16
CA HIS A 49 -0.41 -7.36 -26.82
C HIS A 49 -1.73 -7.86 -27.41
N ASP A 50 -2.35 -7.09 -28.33
CA ASP A 50 -3.54 -7.47 -29.11
C ASP A 50 -4.76 -7.88 -28.26
N TYR A 51 -4.89 -7.36 -27.04
CA TYR A 51 -6.08 -7.58 -26.22
C TYR A 51 -7.32 -6.88 -26.82
N ALA A 52 -8.49 -7.47 -26.59
CA ALA A 52 -9.76 -7.00 -27.16
C ALA A 52 -10.11 -5.56 -26.72
N ALA A 53 -10.00 -4.63 -27.65
CA ALA A 53 -10.28 -3.22 -27.42
C ALA A 53 -11.72 -2.97 -26.93
N ASP A 54 -12.69 -3.74 -27.42
CA ASP A 54 -14.11 -3.62 -27.04
C ASP A 54 -14.38 -3.99 -25.56
N HIS A 55 -13.46 -4.68 -24.89
CA HIS A 55 -13.51 -4.91 -23.44
C HIS A 55 -12.77 -3.81 -22.68
N LEU A 56 -11.54 -3.50 -23.10
CA LEU A 56 -10.65 -2.60 -22.38
C LEU A 56 -11.02 -1.11 -22.53
N ARG A 57 -11.69 -0.69 -23.60
CA ARG A 57 -12.15 0.71 -23.79
C ARG A 57 -13.53 1.00 -23.21
N ARG A 58 -14.16 0.03 -22.53
CA ARG A 58 -15.44 0.27 -21.83
C ARG A 58 -15.20 1.27 -20.68
N PRO A 59 -16.20 2.10 -20.31
CA PRO A 59 -16.08 2.99 -19.15
C PRO A 59 -15.64 2.23 -17.91
N ILE A 60 -14.72 2.80 -17.12
CA ILE A 60 -14.18 2.13 -15.94
C ILE A 60 -15.30 1.88 -14.91
N ASP A 61 -15.27 0.68 -14.31
CA ASP A 61 -16.15 0.31 -13.21
C ASP A 61 -15.39 0.50 -11.89
N PHE A 62 -15.48 1.70 -11.33
CA PHE A 62 -14.82 2.04 -10.08
C PHE A 62 -15.26 1.16 -8.90
N GLU A 63 -16.49 0.62 -8.91
CA GLU A 63 -16.99 -0.27 -7.87
C GLU A 63 -16.39 -1.69 -7.95
N PHE A 64 -15.71 -2.02 -9.05
CA PHE A 64 -14.95 -3.27 -9.16
C PHE A 64 -13.53 -3.14 -8.59
N CYS A 65 -13.00 -1.92 -8.52
CA CYS A 65 -11.63 -1.66 -8.08
C CYS A 65 -11.60 -1.57 -6.55
N GLN A 66 -10.95 -2.51 -5.88
CA GLN A 66 -10.78 -2.49 -4.43
C GLN A 66 -9.34 -2.88 -4.08
N ARG A 67 -8.76 -2.18 -3.10
CA ARG A 67 -7.49 -2.58 -2.51
C ARG A 67 -7.63 -3.93 -1.81
N GLY A 68 -6.56 -4.70 -1.84
CA GLY A 68 -6.47 -5.96 -1.14
C GLY A 68 -7.12 -7.16 -1.84
N LEU A 69 -7.52 -7.00 -3.10
CA LEU A 69 -7.89 -8.16 -3.93
C LEU A 69 -6.66 -8.95 -4.33
N VAL A 70 -6.85 -10.22 -4.69
CA VAL A 70 -5.78 -11.15 -5.05
C VAL A 70 -6.10 -11.77 -6.40
N LEU A 71 -5.18 -11.68 -7.36
CA LEU A 71 -5.30 -12.36 -8.64
C LEU A 71 -4.86 -13.82 -8.51
N ASP A 72 -5.74 -14.75 -8.90
CA ASP A 72 -5.36 -16.11 -9.29
C ASP A 72 -5.12 -16.12 -10.79
N VAL A 73 -3.85 -15.98 -11.15
CA VAL A 73 -3.41 -15.76 -12.53
C VAL A 73 -3.77 -16.95 -13.41
N GLU A 74 -3.62 -18.17 -12.89
CA GLU A 74 -3.82 -19.41 -13.64
C GLU A 74 -5.29 -19.62 -13.98
N ARG A 75 -6.20 -19.32 -13.05
CA ARG A 75 -7.66 -19.49 -13.24
C ARG A 75 -8.38 -18.28 -13.83
N GLY A 76 -7.70 -17.15 -14.03
CA GLY A 76 -8.34 -15.94 -14.52
C GLY A 76 -9.32 -15.33 -13.51
N ASN A 77 -9.06 -15.52 -12.21
CA ASN A 77 -9.97 -15.10 -11.15
C ASN A 77 -9.41 -13.95 -10.32
N VAL A 78 -10.31 -13.07 -9.86
CA VAL A 78 -10.02 -12.05 -8.85
C VAL A 78 -10.67 -12.49 -7.55
N LEU A 79 -9.91 -12.48 -6.45
CA LEU A 79 -10.29 -13.09 -5.19
C LEU A 79 -10.29 -12.08 -4.05
N LYS A 80 -11.24 -12.27 -3.14
CA LYS A 80 -11.16 -11.77 -1.77
C LYS A 80 -11.00 -12.96 -0.84
N ILE A 81 -10.00 -12.92 0.04
CA ILE A 81 -9.63 -14.03 0.91
C ILE A 81 -9.60 -13.65 2.39
N ASP A 82 -9.73 -14.64 3.27
CA ASP A 82 -9.54 -14.48 4.72
C ASP A 82 -8.09 -14.76 5.17
N GLY A 83 -7.85 -14.61 6.48
CA GLY A 83 -6.54 -14.83 7.11
C GLY A 83 -5.99 -16.25 7.02
N ASN A 84 -6.76 -17.22 6.52
CA ASN A 84 -6.31 -18.60 6.27
C ASN A 84 -6.17 -18.90 4.78
N GLY A 85 -6.38 -17.92 3.88
CA GLY A 85 -6.33 -18.14 2.44
C GLY A 85 -7.59 -18.79 1.86
N ARG A 86 -8.70 -18.81 2.60
CA ARG A 86 -10.01 -19.25 2.10
C ARG A 86 -10.65 -18.13 1.27
N VAL A 87 -11.22 -18.49 0.12
CA VAL A 87 -11.91 -17.58 -0.80
C VAL A 87 -13.29 -17.21 -0.25
N LEU A 88 -13.47 -15.92 0.02
CA LEU A 88 -14.72 -15.31 0.49
C LEU A 88 -15.62 -14.90 -0.69
N ARG A 89 -15.03 -14.19 -1.66
CA ARG A 89 -15.64 -13.82 -2.95
C ARG A 89 -14.66 -14.09 -4.08
N ALA A 90 -15.20 -14.38 -5.25
CA ALA A 90 -14.42 -14.46 -6.46
C ALA A 90 -15.21 -13.90 -7.65
N THR A 91 -14.46 -13.40 -8.63
CA THR A 91 -14.95 -13.27 -10.01
C THR A 91 -14.11 -14.15 -10.92
N HIS A 92 -14.73 -14.62 -11.99
CA HIS A 92 -14.03 -15.11 -13.17
C HIS A 92 -14.13 -14.02 -14.23
N GLY A 93 -12.99 -13.50 -14.67
CA GLY A 93 -12.99 -12.23 -15.39
C GLY A 93 -13.66 -11.13 -14.55
N THR A 94 -14.64 -10.43 -15.12
CA THR A 94 -15.44 -9.44 -14.39
C THR A 94 -16.73 -10.00 -13.79
N ARG A 95 -17.07 -11.26 -14.06
CA ARG A 95 -18.32 -11.88 -13.59
C ARG A 95 -18.16 -12.49 -12.20
N PHE A 96 -19.01 -12.08 -11.26
CA PHE A 96 -19.04 -12.70 -9.93
C PHE A 96 -19.41 -14.18 -9.99
N MET A 97 -18.66 -14.98 -9.24
CA MET A 97 -18.88 -16.40 -9.07
C MET A 97 -19.88 -16.64 -7.93
N SER A 98 -20.80 -17.57 -8.15
CA SER A 98 -21.62 -18.14 -7.08
C SER A 98 -20.77 -18.98 -6.13
N ASP A 99 -21.31 -19.22 -4.93
CA ASP A 99 -20.70 -20.12 -3.95
C ASP A 99 -20.40 -21.53 -4.51
N HIS A 100 -21.28 -22.04 -5.39
CA HIS A 100 -21.09 -23.33 -6.06
C HIS A 100 -19.90 -23.30 -7.03
N GLU A 101 -19.76 -22.24 -7.82
CA GLU A 101 -18.63 -22.05 -8.74
C GLU A 101 -17.31 -21.91 -7.97
N ILE A 102 -17.31 -21.20 -6.84
CA ILE A 102 -16.12 -21.07 -5.98
C ILE A 102 -15.72 -22.45 -5.43
N VAL A 103 -16.68 -23.23 -4.94
CA VAL A 103 -16.41 -24.60 -4.45
C VAL A 103 -15.92 -25.51 -5.57
N THR A 104 -16.42 -25.34 -6.79
CA THR A 104 -15.96 -26.10 -7.95
C THR A 104 -14.50 -25.74 -8.30
N ALA A 105 -14.14 -24.45 -8.24
CA ALA A 105 -12.80 -23.98 -8.58
C ALA A 105 -11.75 -24.23 -7.49
N TYR A 106 -12.14 -24.17 -6.21
CA TYR A 106 -11.25 -24.16 -5.04
C TYR A 106 -11.53 -25.29 -4.03
N GLY A 107 -12.38 -26.24 -4.38
CA GLY A 107 -12.75 -27.36 -3.53
C GLY A 107 -13.74 -27.00 -2.39
N PRO A 108 -14.17 -27.99 -1.61
CA PRO A 108 -15.21 -27.84 -0.60
C PRO A 108 -14.85 -26.86 0.53
N THR A 109 -13.55 -26.73 0.83
CA THR A 109 -13.03 -25.78 1.82
C THR A 109 -12.83 -24.38 1.25
N ARG A 110 -12.99 -24.18 -0.07
CA ARG A 110 -12.69 -22.94 -0.79
C ARG A 110 -11.26 -22.44 -0.57
N THR A 111 -10.31 -23.34 -0.36
CA THR A 111 -8.92 -22.98 -0.09
C THR A 111 -8.05 -23.18 -1.31
N TRP A 112 -7.08 -22.27 -1.49
CA TRP A 112 -6.07 -22.36 -2.53
C TRP A 112 -4.71 -22.39 -1.87
N SER A 113 -3.91 -23.43 -2.13
CA SER A 113 -2.63 -23.65 -1.44
C SER A 113 -1.67 -22.46 -1.54
N ILE A 114 -1.69 -21.72 -2.66
CA ILE A 114 -0.88 -20.52 -2.82
C ILE A 114 -1.39 -19.36 -1.94
N ALA A 115 -2.71 -19.19 -1.83
CA ALA A 115 -3.30 -18.21 -0.91
C ALA A 115 -3.00 -18.56 0.56
N GLU A 116 -2.96 -19.85 0.92
CA GLU A 116 -2.56 -20.29 2.27
C GLU A 116 -1.09 -19.96 2.58
N VAL A 117 -0.20 -20.07 1.58
CA VAL A 117 1.20 -19.66 1.71
C VAL A 117 1.30 -18.14 1.86
N PHE A 118 0.61 -17.38 1.00
CA PHE A 118 0.54 -15.92 1.11
C PHE A 118 0.04 -15.46 2.49
N ALA A 119 -1.02 -16.09 3.00
CA ALA A 119 -1.60 -15.75 4.30
C ALA A 119 -0.65 -16.01 5.48
N ARG A 120 0.13 -17.10 5.43
CA ARG A 120 1.11 -17.41 6.48
C ARG A 120 2.40 -16.59 6.37
N ASN A 121 2.92 -16.46 5.15
CA ASN A 121 4.19 -15.81 4.90
C ASN A 121 4.22 -15.16 3.52
N PHE A 122 3.72 -13.92 3.45
CA PHE A 122 3.60 -13.19 2.19
C PHE A 122 4.92 -13.03 1.41
N LEU A 123 6.08 -13.06 2.09
CA LEU A 123 7.39 -12.99 1.44
C LEU A 123 7.66 -14.18 0.52
N ASP A 124 7.13 -15.38 0.82
CA ASP A 124 7.31 -16.58 -0.02
C ASP A 124 6.59 -16.44 -1.37
N THR A 125 5.64 -15.50 -1.46
CA THR A 125 4.90 -15.16 -2.69
C THR A 125 5.33 -13.81 -3.28
N TRP A 126 6.33 -13.13 -2.70
CA TRP A 126 6.71 -11.78 -3.12
C TRP A 126 7.57 -11.78 -4.38
N ASN A 127 8.40 -12.80 -4.57
CA ASN A 127 9.28 -12.97 -5.73
C ASN A 127 9.30 -14.45 -6.18
N GLY A 128 9.85 -14.68 -7.37
CA GLY A 128 10.08 -16.02 -7.92
C GLY A 128 8.81 -16.67 -8.51
N PRO A 129 8.83 -17.99 -8.74
CA PRO A 129 7.75 -18.65 -9.48
C PRO A 129 6.35 -18.50 -8.85
N MET A 130 6.25 -18.33 -7.53
CA MET A 130 4.95 -18.12 -6.87
C MET A 130 4.37 -16.73 -7.16
N SER A 131 5.21 -15.69 -7.27
CA SER A 131 4.73 -14.32 -7.59
C SER A 131 4.15 -14.18 -9.00
N GLU A 132 4.38 -15.17 -9.86
CA GLU A 132 3.79 -15.24 -11.20
C GLU A 132 2.39 -15.86 -11.18
N ARG A 133 2.01 -16.53 -10.09
CA ARG A 133 0.75 -17.26 -9.95
C ARG A 133 -0.26 -16.54 -9.06
N ILE A 134 0.22 -15.77 -8.08
CA ILE A 134 -0.59 -14.96 -7.18
C ILE A 134 -0.11 -13.51 -7.22
N ARG A 135 -1.04 -12.58 -7.35
CA ARG A 135 -0.73 -11.15 -7.21
C ARG A 135 -1.72 -10.45 -6.27
N PRO A 136 -1.31 -10.08 -5.06
CA PRO A 136 -2.10 -9.16 -4.25
C PRO A 136 -2.00 -7.74 -4.81
N LEU A 137 -3.11 -7.01 -4.82
CA LEU A 137 -3.20 -5.60 -5.19
C LEU A 137 -3.18 -4.78 -3.90
N LEU A 138 -2.09 -4.06 -3.65
CA LEU A 138 -1.73 -3.61 -2.32
C LEU A 138 -1.93 -2.11 -2.07
N ASP A 139 -2.08 -1.31 -3.13
CA ASP A 139 -2.17 0.14 -3.03
C ASP A 139 -2.99 0.73 -4.19
N PHE A 140 -3.26 2.04 -4.14
CA PHE A 140 -4.10 2.69 -5.14
C PHE A 140 -3.46 2.80 -6.53
N PHE A 141 -2.16 2.49 -6.69
CA PHE A 141 -1.50 2.42 -7.99
C PHE A 141 -1.78 1.11 -8.73
N ASP A 142 -2.28 0.08 -8.05
CA ASP A 142 -2.59 -1.21 -8.67
C ASP A 142 -4.03 -1.71 -8.51
N ILE A 143 -4.94 -0.96 -7.87
CA ILE A 143 -6.34 -1.40 -7.75
C ILE A 143 -7.10 -1.52 -9.08
N SER A 144 -6.80 -0.69 -10.09
CA SER A 144 -7.43 -0.79 -11.42
C SER A 144 -7.02 -2.05 -12.18
N VAL A 145 -5.91 -2.68 -11.76
CA VAL A 145 -5.38 -3.89 -12.38
C VAL A 145 -6.37 -5.05 -12.25
N SER A 146 -7.18 -5.11 -11.18
CA SER A 146 -8.21 -6.16 -11.07
C SER A 146 -9.19 -6.11 -12.22
N LEU A 147 -9.65 -4.90 -12.59
CA LEU A 147 -10.59 -4.69 -13.67
C LEU A 147 -9.94 -4.90 -15.04
N VAL A 148 -8.70 -4.42 -15.25
CA VAL A 148 -7.95 -4.68 -16.48
C VAL A 148 -7.77 -6.18 -16.68
N PHE A 149 -7.27 -6.88 -15.67
CA PHE A 149 -7.09 -8.33 -15.69
C PHE A 149 -8.41 -9.05 -15.98
N GLY A 150 -9.48 -8.69 -15.28
CA GLY A 150 -10.80 -9.27 -15.47
C GLY A 150 -11.34 -9.08 -16.89
N ARG A 151 -11.18 -7.88 -17.47
CA ARG A 151 -11.62 -7.58 -18.85
C ARG A 151 -10.79 -8.27 -19.91
N CYS A 152 -9.50 -8.48 -19.67
CA CYS A 152 -8.65 -9.30 -20.52
C CYS A 152 -9.13 -10.76 -20.52
N VAL A 153 -9.47 -11.31 -19.35
CA VAL A 153 -10.05 -12.66 -19.22
C VAL A 153 -11.39 -12.75 -19.97
N ASP A 154 -12.30 -11.79 -19.78
CA ASP A 154 -13.58 -11.76 -20.49
C ASP A 154 -13.38 -11.78 -22.02
N GLY A 155 -12.44 -10.99 -22.55
CA GLY A 155 -12.16 -10.95 -23.99
C GLY A 155 -11.56 -12.24 -24.53
N ILE A 156 -10.76 -12.96 -23.72
CA ILE A 156 -10.25 -14.29 -24.07
C ILE A 156 -11.39 -15.30 -24.13
N ASP A 157 -12.29 -15.29 -23.15
CA ASP A 157 -13.42 -16.20 -23.08
C ASP A 157 -14.40 -15.99 -24.25
N ASP A 158 -14.71 -14.72 -24.57
CA ASP A 158 -15.60 -14.38 -25.68
C ASP A 158 -15.01 -14.80 -27.04
N ALA A 159 -13.68 -14.74 -27.21
CA ALA A 159 -13.00 -15.17 -28.42
C ALA A 159 -12.89 -16.70 -28.55
N ALA A 160 -12.65 -17.41 -27.44
CA ALA A 160 -12.47 -18.86 -27.43
C ALA A 160 -13.80 -19.64 -27.31
N GLY A 161 -14.87 -19.00 -26.83
CA GLY A 161 -16.17 -19.62 -26.55
C GLY A 161 -16.19 -20.52 -25.29
N GLN A 162 -15.03 -20.71 -24.64
CA GLN A 162 -14.85 -21.44 -23.39
C GLN A 162 -13.49 -21.08 -22.75
N SER A 163 -13.35 -21.30 -21.44
CA SER A 163 -12.08 -21.08 -20.75
C SER A 163 -10.93 -21.90 -21.37
N PRO A 164 -9.71 -21.33 -21.51
CA PRO A 164 -8.58 -22.03 -22.10
C PRO A 164 -8.16 -23.26 -21.27
N SER A 165 -7.89 -24.39 -21.93
CA SER A 165 -7.48 -25.63 -21.25
C SER A 165 -6.11 -25.53 -20.56
N GLY A 166 -5.27 -24.56 -20.94
CA GLY A 166 -3.95 -24.31 -20.37
C GLY A 166 -3.93 -23.24 -19.26
N GLY A 167 -5.10 -22.72 -18.85
CA GLY A 167 -5.19 -21.57 -17.96
C GLY A 167 -4.96 -20.23 -18.67
N TYR A 168 -4.96 -19.15 -17.90
CA TYR A 168 -4.78 -17.79 -18.41
C TYR A 168 -3.33 -17.35 -18.27
N ASN A 169 -2.89 -16.50 -19.21
CA ASN A 169 -1.54 -15.93 -19.21
C ASN A 169 -1.57 -14.39 -19.33
N VAL A 170 -2.51 -13.75 -18.63
CA VAL A 170 -2.74 -12.30 -18.71
C VAL A 170 -1.72 -11.51 -17.89
N TRP A 171 -1.38 -12.02 -16.70
CA TRP A 171 -0.55 -11.30 -15.75
C TRP A 171 0.84 -10.89 -16.28
N PRO A 172 1.60 -11.74 -17.02
CA PRO A 172 2.90 -11.32 -17.53
C PRO A 172 2.85 -10.08 -18.42
N ASP A 173 1.80 -9.92 -19.22
CA ASP A 173 1.65 -8.76 -20.10
C ASP A 173 1.16 -7.52 -19.35
N VAL A 174 0.22 -7.70 -18.41
CA VAL A 174 -0.17 -6.66 -17.45
C VAL A 174 1.06 -6.16 -16.67
N HIS A 175 1.89 -7.06 -16.17
CA HIS A 175 3.10 -6.73 -15.42
C HIS A 175 4.11 -5.98 -16.28
N LYS A 176 4.31 -6.37 -17.56
CA LYS A 176 5.12 -5.58 -18.51
C LYS A 176 4.57 -4.18 -18.72
N GLY A 177 3.24 -4.03 -18.80
CA GLY A 177 2.60 -2.71 -18.89
C GLY A 177 2.85 -1.84 -17.66
N LEU A 178 2.74 -2.40 -16.45
CA LEU A 178 3.07 -1.71 -15.21
C LEU A 178 4.55 -1.34 -15.13
N LEU A 179 5.45 -2.25 -15.52
CA LEU A 179 6.89 -1.96 -15.59
C LEU A 179 7.17 -0.85 -16.61
N ASN A 180 6.55 -0.89 -17.80
CA ASN A 180 6.68 0.15 -18.80
C ASN A 180 6.18 1.50 -18.28
N MET A 181 5.07 1.51 -17.53
CA MET A 181 4.46 2.72 -16.98
C MET A 181 5.35 3.37 -15.90
N TYR A 182 5.82 2.57 -14.94
CA TYR A 182 6.49 3.05 -13.73
C TYR A 182 8.02 2.97 -13.77
N THR A 183 8.62 2.64 -14.92
CA THR A 183 10.09 2.65 -15.07
C THR A 183 10.64 4.03 -14.71
N ARG A 184 11.60 4.08 -13.79
CA ARG A 184 12.14 5.32 -13.22
C ARG A 184 12.64 6.33 -14.25
N ASP A 185 13.27 5.84 -15.33
CA ASP A 185 13.85 6.69 -16.37
C ASP A 185 12.79 7.51 -17.12
N ASN A 186 11.53 7.07 -17.11
CA ASN A 186 10.42 7.76 -17.75
C ASN A 186 10.07 9.09 -17.09
N PHE A 187 10.29 9.24 -15.77
CA PHE A 187 9.94 10.49 -15.08
C PHE A 187 10.80 11.65 -15.57
N SER A 188 12.12 11.49 -15.55
CA SER A 188 13.09 12.50 -16.01
C SER A 188 13.09 12.66 -17.53
N SER A 189 12.88 11.57 -18.28
CA SER A 189 12.87 11.61 -19.75
C SER A 189 11.54 12.04 -20.36
N ASP A 190 10.48 12.19 -19.56
CA ASP A 190 9.13 12.53 -20.01
C ASP A 190 8.56 11.54 -21.06
N ILE A 191 8.80 10.24 -20.83
CA ILE A 191 8.39 9.15 -21.73
C ILE A 191 7.14 8.45 -21.16
N GLY A 192 6.31 7.93 -22.07
CA GLY A 192 5.07 7.25 -21.74
C GLY A 192 3.94 8.24 -21.46
N GLU A 193 2.95 7.82 -20.68
CA GLU A 193 1.75 8.64 -20.42
C GLU A 193 1.58 8.97 -18.95
N PHE A 194 1.95 8.06 -18.03
CA PHE A 194 1.73 8.26 -16.60
C PHE A 194 2.45 9.49 -16.03
N PHE A 195 3.78 9.55 -16.15
CA PHE A 195 4.55 10.67 -15.60
C PHE A 195 4.34 12.00 -16.36
N PRO A 196 4.23 12.03 -17.71
CA PRO A 196 3.88 13.27 -18.40
C PRO A 196 2.51 13.83 -17.98
N ASN A 197 1.48 12.98 -17.87
CA ASN A 197 0.15 13.40 -17.44
C ASN A 197 0.17 13.93 -15.99
N ILE A 198 0.82 13.22 -15.07
CA ILE A 198 0.90 13.66 -13.67
C ILE A 198 1.65 15.00 -13.50
N LYS A 199 2.69 15.25 -14.32
CA LYS A 199 3.46 16.51 -14.33
C LYS A 199 2.67 17.65 -14.96
N SER A 200 1.88 17.38 -15.99
CA SER A 200 1.12 18.41 -16.72
C SER A 200 0.04 19.07 -15.86
N THR A 201 -0.64 18.28 -15.02
CA THR A 201 -1.77 18.75 -14.20
C THR A 201 -1.72 18.19 -12.78
N PRO A 202 -0.72 18.57 -11.94
CA PRO A 202 -0.53 17.92 -10.65
C PRO A 202 -1.71 18.11 -9.69
N SER A 203 -2.40 19.25 -9.75
CA SER A 203 -3.59 19.53 -8.93
C SER A 203 -4.78 18.59 -9.19
N LEU A 204 -4.77 17.86 -10.32
CA LEU A 204 -5.75 16.81 -10.59
C LEU A 204 -5.49 15.55 -9.77
N TYR A 205 -4.25 15.30 -9.37
CA TYR A 205 -3.84 14.03 -8.75
C TYR A 205 -3.41 14.17 -7.29
N TYR A 206 -2.96 15.34 -6.84
CA TYR A 206 -2.45 15.53 -5.49
C TYR A 206 -3.40 16.38 -4.63
N ASN A 207 -3.60 15.93 -3.38
CA ASN A 207 -4.14 16.78 -2.32
C ASN A 207 -2.97 17.48 -1.59
N ARG A 208 -3.15 18.77 -1.31
CA ARG A 208 -2.23 19.54 -0.48
C ARG A 208 -2.35 19.08 0.96
N CYS A 209 -1.21 18.85 1.60
CA CYS A 209 -1.16 18.52 3.02
C CYS A 209 -1.56 19.76 3.83
N PRO A 210 -2.51 19.64 4.79
CA PRO A 210 -2.91 20.77 5.62
C PRO A 210 -1.75 21.29 6.50
N GLU A 211 -1.68 22.60 6.72
CA GLU A 211 -0.59 23.22 7.49
C GLU A 211 -0.44 22.64 8.91
N TYR A 212 -1.54 22.27 9.57
CA TYR A 212 -1.48 21.66 10.91
C TYR A 212 -0.76 20.30 10.92
N VAL A 213 -0.76 19.56 9.80
CA VAL A 213 0.00 18.32 9.66
C VAL A 213 1.48 18.64 9.50
N ILE A 214 1.81 19.67 8.72
CA ILE A 214 3.18 20.15 8.55
C ILE A 214 3.75 20.63 9.89
N ASP A 215 2.98 21.38 10.68
CA ASP A 215 3.37 21.83 12.01
C ASP A 215 3.53 20.68 13.00
N TRP A 216 2.68 19.66 12.91
CA TRP A 216 2.83 18.43 13.69
C TRP A 216 4.12 17.67 13.35
N LEU A 217 4.50 17.56 12.06
CA LEU A 217 5.79 16.98 11.66
C LEU A 217 6.97 17.79 12.21
N LYS A 218 6.91 19.13 12.18
CA LYS A 218 7.91 20.01 12.82
C LYS A 218 7.96 19.78 14.33
N GLU A 219 6.83 19.57 14.99
CA GLU A 219 6.77 19.24 16.42
C GLU A 219 7.40 17.88 16.72
N LEU A 220 7.12 16.85 15.93
CA LEU A 220 7.78 15.55 16.06
C LEU A 220 9.30 15.68 15.93
N LYS A 221 9.78 16.41 14.92
CA LYS A 221 11.22 16.61 14.68
C LYS A 221 11.94 17.35 15.82
N ARG A 222 11.22 18.17 16.60
CA ARG A 222 11.77 18.79 17.82
C ARG A 222 11.96 17.81 18.97
N ASN A 223 11.22 16.70 18.98
CA ASN A 223 11.21 15.72 20.09
C ASN A 223 11.89 14.39 19.74
N SER A 224 11.99 14.05 18.45
CA SER A 224 12.43 12.76 17.93
C SER A 224 13.21 12.94 16.63
N LYS A 225 13.97 11.93 16.20
CA LYS A 225 14.52 11.88 14.83
C LYS A 225 13.41 11.50 13.86
N VAL A 226 13.10 12.38 12.92
CA VAL A 226 12.03 12.15 11.94
C VAL A 226 12.63 11.70 10.62
N PHE A 227 12.16 10.59 10.05
CA PHE A 227 12.73 10.04 8.82
C PHE A 227 11.66 9.69 7.77
N LEU A 228 12.05 9.74 6.51
CA LEU A 228 11.19 9.38 5.38
C LEU A 228 11.77 8.17 4.65
N VAL A 229 10.96 7.14 4.40
CA VAL A 229 11.36 5.95 3.63
C VAL A 229 10.28 5.67 2.59
N SER A 230 10.59 5.90 1.32
CA SER A 230 9.64 5.69 0.22
C SER A 230 10.15 4.68 -0.81
N GLY A 231 9.22 3.92 -1.39
CA GLY A 231 9.49 3.02 -2.51
C GLY A 231 9.71 3.75 -3.83
N SER A 232 9.27 5.00 -3.94
CA SER A 232 9.37 5.83 -5.15
C SER A 232 10.80 6.24 -5.43
N HIS A 233 11.16 6.33 -6.72
CA HIS A 233 12.45 6.87 -7.14
C HIS A 233 12.58 8.35 -6.74
N VAL A 234 13.80 8.80 -6.52
CA VAL A 234 14.12 10.06 -5.84
C VAL A 234 13.54 11.31 -6.53
N ASP A 235 13.49 11.33 -7.86
CA ASP A 235 12.97 12.44 -8.65
C ASP A 235 11.44 12.55 -8.56
N TYR A 236 10.74 11.44 -8.76
CA TYR A 236 9.29 11.36 -8.61
C TYR A 236 8.86 11.61 -7.17
N ALA A 237 9.58 11.06 -6.19
CA ALA A 237 9.29 11.28 -4.79
C ALA A 237 9.48 12.75 -4.37
N ASN A 238 10.53 13.41 -4.86
CA ASN A 238 10.71 14.85 -4.65
C ASN A 238 9.56 15.65 -5.27
N PHE A 239 9.15 15.30 -6.50
CA PHE A 239 8.01 15.94 -7.14
C PHE A 239 6.71 15.76 -6.32
N SER A 240 6.37 14.53 -5.93
CA SER A 240 5.20 14.23 -5.09
C SER A 240 5.24 15.02 -3.76
N ALA A 241 6.38 15.03 -3.08
CA ALA A 241 6.57 15.75 -1.83
C ALA A 241 6.38 17.27 -2.01
N VAL A 242 6.87 17.86 -3.10
CA VAL A 242 6.63 19.28 -3.42
C VAL A 242 5.14 19.57 -3.67
N GLN A 243 4.42 18.66 -4.34
CA GLN A 243 2.99 18.83 -4.60
C GLN A 243 2.12 18.68 -3.34
N SER A 244 2.52 17.86 -2.37
CA SER A 244 1.72 17.65 -1.16
C SER A 244 2.22 18.48 0.04
N LEU A 245 3.51 18.39 0.38
CA LEU A 245 4.13 18.96 1.57
C LEU A 245 4.75 20.35 1.34
N GLY A 246 4.96 20.74 0.09
CA GLY A 246 5.55 22.03 -0.28
C GLY A 246 7.06 21.96 -0.60
N THR A 247 7.62 23.07 -1.08
CA THR A 247 9.01 23.13 -1.60
C THR A 247 10.06 22.82 -0.56
N ASN A 248 9.77 23.08 0.71
CA ASN A 248 10.71 22.92 1.83
C ASN A 248 10.51 21.58 2.57
N TRP A 249 9.87 20.60 1.94
CA TRP A 249 9.55 19.31 2.58
C TRP A 249 10.77 18.63 3.22
N LYS A 250 11.98 18.81 2.66
CA LYS A 250 13.24 18.25 3.18
C LYS A 250 13.50 18.68 4.62
N GLU A 251 13.11 19.90 5.00
CA GLU A 251 13.31 20.44 6.34
C GLU A 251 12.47 19.72 7.40
N LEU A 252 11.43 18.98 6.99
CA LEU A 252 10.56 18.20 7.88
C LEU A 252 11.20 16.90 8.37
N PHE A 253 12.28 16.45 7.74
CA PHE A 253 12.94 15.17 8.04
C PHE A 253 14.41 15.38 8.42
N ASP A 254 14.93 14.52 9.28
CA ASP A 254 16.36 14.43 9.60
C ASP A 254 17.11 13.55 8.59
N ILE A 255 16.43 12.65 7.88
CA ILE A 255 16.99 11.81 6.81
C ILE A 255 15.87 11.31 5.91
N ALA A 256 16.15 11.19 4.61
CA ALA A 256 15.22 10.59 3.65
C ALA A 256 15.89 9.48 2.84
N VAL A 257 15.15 8.40 2.61
CA VAL A 257 15.58 7.24 1.83
C VAL A 257 14.52 6.97 0.76
N PHE A 258 14.92 7.11 -0.49
CA PHE A 258 14.07 6.83 -1.65
C PHE A 258 14.44 5.51 -2.28
N TYR A 259 13.58 5.03 -3.17
CA TYR A 259 13.73 3.73 -3.82
C TYR A 259 14.11 2.62 -2.84
N ALA A 260 13.49 2.61 -1.66
CA ALA A 260 13.92 1.75 -0.55
C ALA A 260 13.76 0.24 -0.85
N ARG A 261 13.04 -0.12 -1.93
CA ARG A 261 12.78 -1.53 -2.31
C ARG A 261 12.16 -2.33 -1.16
N LYS A 262 11.16 -1.74 -0.50
CA LYS A 262 10.32 -2.41 0.51
C LYS A 262 9.68 -3.67 -0.12
N PRO A 263 9.39 -4.73 0.68
CA PRO A 263 9.73 -4.91 2.09
C PRO A 263 11.22 -5.20 2.33
N GLY A 264 12.01 -5.35 1.27
CA GLY A 264 13.43 -5.71 1.36
C GLY A 264 14.29 -4.73 2.14
N PHE A 265 13.92 -3.44 2.23
CA PHE A 265 14.55 -2.50 3.15
C PHE A 265 14.60 -3.01 4.61
N PHE A 266 13.53 -3.69 5.04
CA PHE A 266 13.37 -4.21 6.40
C PHE A 266 13.83 -5.66 6.54
N SER A 267 13.99 -6.39 5.44
CA SER A 267 14.25 -7.84 5.46
C SER A 267 15.58 -8.26 4.81
N SER A 268 16.37 -7.31 4.30
CA SER A 268 17.63 -7.59 3.59
C SER A 268 18.64 -6.44 3.75
N ASP A 269 19.92 -6.73 3.51
CA ASP A 269 21.02 -5.77 3.70
C ASP A 269 21.55 -5.21 2.37
N ARG A 270 20.72 -4.45 1.63
CA ARG A 270 21.17 -3.75 0.41
C ARG A 270 22.04 -2.54 0.77
N PRO A 271 23.04 -2.19 -0.05
CA PRO A 271 23.83 -0.98 0.16
C PRO A 271 22.99 0.28 -0.01
N PHE A 272 23.37 1.35 0.70
CA PHE A 272 22.87 2.70 0.43
C PHE A 272 23.61 3.28 -0.77
N TYR A 273 22.90 4.13 -1.52
CA TYR A 273 23.48 4.94 -2.58
C TYR A 273 23.28 6.43 -2.27
N SER A 274 24.27 7.25 -2.59
CA SER A 274 24.11 8.70 -2.60
C SER A 274 23.21 9.13 -3.76
N THR A 275 22.64 10.32 -3.65
CA THR A 275 21.87 10.96 -4.70
C THR A 275 22.64 12.17 -5.23
N ASP A 276 22.46 12.51 -6.51
CA ASP A 276 23.03 13.74 -7.04
C ASP A 276 22.33 14.98 -6.45
N SER A 277 22.93 16.16 -6.61
CA SER A 277 22.39 17.41 -6.07
C SER A 277 20.99 17.77 -6.61
N LEU A 278 20.67 17.27 -7.80
CA LEU A 278 19.37 17.46 -8.45
C LEU A 278 18.33 16.42 -8.02
N MET A 279 18.70 15.43 -7.20
CA MET A 279 17.79 14.35 -6.78
C MET A 279 17.19 13.61 -7.99
N SER A 280 18.00 13.38 -9.02
CA SER A 280 17.64 12.76 -10.29
C SER A 280 18.10 11.31 -10.41
N LYS A 281 19.18 10.91 -9.72
CA LYS A 281 19.73 9.55 -9.86
C LYS A 281 20.58 9.09 -8.67
N GLU A 282 20.75 7.78 -8.61
CA GLU A 282 21.71 7.10 -7.76
C GLU A 282 23.15 7.36 -8.26
N CYS A 283 24.06 7.63 -7.32
CA CYS A 283 25.48 7.82 -7.60
C CYS A 283 26.30 6.69 -6.96
N ASP A 284 27.06 6.99 -5.91
CA ASP A 284 28.02 6.06 -5.31
C ASP A 284 27.41 5.26 -4.16
N ILE A 285 27.95 4.06 -3.93
CA ILE A 285 27.64 3.30 -2.71
C ILE A 285 28.16 4.07 -1.49
N VAL A 286 27.34 4.14 -0.45
CA VAL A 286 27.64 4.82 0.81
C VAL A 286 27.68 3.80 1.93
N GLU A 287 28.82 3.72 2.63
CA GLU A 287 28.98 2.89 3.82
C GLU A 287 28.55 3.65 5.08
N ASP A 288 28.94 4.92 5.19
CA ASP A 288 28.64 5.80 6.32
C ASP A 288 27.52 6.78 5.98
N ILE A 289 26.30 6.47 6.42
CA ILE A 289 25.14 7.36 6.28
C ILE A 289 25.08 8.38 7.43
N HIS A 290 24.55 9.57 7.13
CA HIS A 290 24.45 10.70 8.07
C HIS A 290 23.08 11.37 7.98
N LEU A 291 22.64 11.97 9.10
CA LEU A 291 21.49 12.87 9.09
C LEU A 291 21.78 14.10 8.20
N GLY A 292 20.72 14.73 7.70
CA GLY A 292 20.74 15.86 6.76
C GLY A 292 20.83 15.45 5.30
N ASN A 293 21.07 14.17 5.01
CA ASN A 293 21.26 13.67 3.65
C ASN A 293 20.05 12.90 3.13
N ILE A 294 20.05 12.70 1.81
CA ILE A 294 19.08 11.92 1.07
C ILE A 294 19.79 10.78 0.36
N TYR A 295 19.28 9.57 0.57
CA TYR A 295 19.85 8.36 0.02
C TYR A 295 18.85 7.59 -0.84
N SER A 296 19.37 6.62 -1.59
CA SER A 296 18.58 5.63 -2.32
C SER A 296 18.86 4.22 -1.82
N GLN A 297 17.85 3.35 -1.88
CA GLN A 297 17.88 1.95 -1.43
C GLN A 297 18.23 1.78 0.05
N GLY A 298 19.33 1.08 0.37
CA GLY A 298 19.74 0.82 1.74
C GLY A 298 18.94 -0.27 2.45
N ASN A 299 19.10 -0.28 3.78
CA ASN A 299 18.50 -1.24 4.69
C ASN A 299 18.26 -0.64 6.09
N TRP A 300 17.34 -1.25 6.83
CA TRP A 300 17.00 -0.84 8.19
C TRP A 300 18.15 -0.99 9.17
N ASN A 301 19.00 -2.02 9.04
CA ASN A 301 20.07 -2.27 10.01
C ASN A 301 21.07 -1.10 10.09
N GLN A 302 21.50 -0.58 8.96
CA GLN A 302 22.38 0.59 8.91
C GLN A 302 21.65 1.87 9.37
N LEU A 303 20.39 2.09 8.98
CA LEU A 303 19.59 3.22 9.45
C LEU A 303 19.39 3.21 10.98
N TYR A 304 19.12 2.03 11.55
CA TYR A 304 18.96 1.85 12.99
C TYR A 304 20.28 2.06 13.74
N ASN A 305 21.41 1.64 13.17
CA ASN A 305 22.73 1.92 13.74
C ASN A 305 23.05 3.42 13.74
N LEU A 306 22.66 4.16 12.68
CA LEU A 306 22.72 5.62 12.69
C LEU A 306 21.87 6.18 13.84
N PHE A 307 20.64 5.72 14.03
CA PHE A 307 19.80 6.20 15.13
C PHE A 307 20.37 5.90 16.52
N LYS A 308 21.00 4.74 16.74
CA LYS A 308 21.71 4.46 18.01
C LYS A 308 22.79 5.50 18.29
N LYS A 309 23.59 5.85 17.27
CA LYS A 309 24.64 6.86 17.38
C LYS A 309 24.06 8.24 17.66
N GLU A 310 23.06 8.66 16.89
CA GLU A 310 22.49 10.02 16.95
C GLU A 310 21.63 10.27 18.20
N THR A 311 21.02 9.22 18.76
CA THR A 311 20.23 9.32 20.00
C THR A 311 21.05 9.05 21.26
N GLY A 312 22.25 8.47 21.12
CA GLY A 312 23.06 7.99 22.25
C GLY A 312 22.45 6.79 22.98
N LYS A 313 21.39 6.17 22.44
CA LYS A 313 20.68 5.03 23.04
C LYS A 313 21.13 3.73 22.41
N SER A 314 21.29 2.68 23.23
CA SER A 314 21.59 1.33 22.73
C SER A 314 20.40 0.69 22.00
N ASN A 315 19.18 1.06 22.38
CA ASN A 315 17.93 0.55 21.80
C ASN A 315 16.90 1.69 21.64
N PRO A 316 17.09 2.62 20.68
CA PRO A 316 16.15 3.71 20.45
C PRO A 316 14.79 3.16 20.01
N LYS A 317 13.72 3.67 20.61
CA LYS A 317 12.36 3.23 20.28
C LYS A 317 11.94 3.87 18.95
N CYS A 318 11.60 3.04 17.97
CA CYS A 318 11.26 3.47 16.62
C CYS A 318 9.79 3.20 16.29
N LEU A 319 9.15 4.17 15.64
CA LEU A 319 7.80 4.09 15.08
C LEU A 319 7.87 4.27 13.57
N TYR A 320 7.09 3.52 12.79
CA TYR A 320 6.98 3.72 11.35
C TYR A 320 5.51 3.73 10.89
N VAL A 321 5.15 4.73 10.09
CA VAL A 321 3.78 4.98 9.64
C VAL A 321 3.70 4.80 8.13
N GLY A 322 2.76 3.99 7.63
CA GLY A 322 2.60 3.76 6.20
C GLY A 322 1.25 3.17 5.82
N ASP A 323 0.92 3.16 4.54
CA ASP A 323 -0.37 2.70 4.02
C ASP A 323 -0.34 1.24 3.53
N ASN A 324 0.82 0.77 3.05
CA ASN A 324 0.95 -0.58 2.54
C ASN A 324 1.10 -1.57 3.69
N VAL A 325 0.02 -2.31 3.99
CA VAL A 325 -0.05 -3.21 5.15
C VAL A 325 1.11 -4.22 5.18
N LEU A 326 1.52 -4.78 4.05
CA LEU A 326 2.59 -5.78 4.05
C LEU A 326 3.98 -5.13 4.18
N GLN A 327 4.21 -4.05 3.44
CA GLN A 327 5.53 -3.43 3.31
C GLN A 327 5.87 -2.47 4.45
N ASP A 328 4.88 -1.78 5.00
CA ASP A 328 5.07 -0.74 6.01
C ASP A 328 4.59 -1.13 7.41
N ILE A 329 3.78 -2.19 7.53
CA ILE A 329 3.26 -2.64 8.83
C ILE A 329 3.85 -4.00 9.20
N VAL A 330 3.59 -5.02 8.40
CA VAL A 330 4.01 -6.40 8.71
C VAL A 330 5.52 -6.55 8.63
N ALA A 331 6.18 -6.10 7.55
CA ALA A 331 7.63 -6.27 7.39
C ALA A 331 8.46 -5.59 8.50
N PRO A 332 8.33 -4.27 8.75
CA PRO A 332 9.08 -3.62 9.83
C PRO A 332 8.76 -4.17 11.23
N SER A 333 7.50 -4.51 11.51
CA SER A 333 7.13 -5.13 12.80
C SER A 333 7.77 -6.51 12.97
N LYS A 334 7.67 -7.38 11.96
CA LYS A 334 8.12 -8.77 12.02
C LYS A 334 9.65 -8.93 11.96
N PHE A 335 10.33 -8.15 11.13
CA PHE A 335 11.76 -8.35 10.87
C PHE A 335 12.66 -7.40 11.65
N CYS A 336 12.13 -6.25 12.08
CA CYS A 336 12.93 -5.21 12.72
C CYS A 336 12.50 -4.87 14.15
N GLY A 337 11.34 -5.34 14.60
CA GLY A 337 10.79 -5.01 15.92
C GLY A 337 10.41 -3.54 16.07
N ILE A 338 10.09 -2.87 14.95
CA ILE A 338 9.64 -1.47 14.91
C ILE A 338 8.14 -1.45 15.22
N ASP A 339 7.68 -0.52 16.05
CA ASP A 339 6.24 -0.30 16.24
C ASP A 339 5.67 0.39 14.99
N THR A 340 4.48 0.02 14.53
CA THR A 340 3.94 0.54 13.27
C THR A 340 2.52 1.10 13.39
N ILE A 341 2.17 2.03 12.50
CA ILE A 341 0.80 2.58 12.38
C ILE A 341 0.36 2.46 10.92
N ALA A 342 -0.80 1.81 10.71
CA ALA A 342 -1.40 1.63 9.40
C ALA A 342 -2.27 2.82 9.01
N VAL A 343 -2.06 3.36 7.81
CA VAL A 343 -2.92 4.36 7.17
C VAL A 343 -3.84 3.66 6.16
N ILE A 344 -5.12 3.53 6.49
CA ILE A 344 -6.11 2.79 5.70
C ILE A 344 -7.28 3.70 5.35
N GLU A 345 -7.22 4.34 4.19
CA GLU A 345 -8.18 5.37 3.77
C GLU A 345 -9.63 4.86 3.72
N GLU A 346 -9.82 3.57 3.45
CA GLU A 346 -11.13 2.89 3.45
C GLU A 346 -11.86 3.00 4.80
N MET A 347 -11.14 3.22 5.91
CA MET A 347 -11.75 3.50 7.22
C MET A 347 -12.61 4.77 7.21
N LYS A 348 -12.36 5.74 6.32
CA LYS A 348 -13.14 6.99 6.25
C LYS A 348 -14.63 6.73 5.99
N LEU A 349 -14.97 5.62 5.35
CA LEU A 349 -16.36 5.22 5.08
C LEU A 349 -17.02 4.58 6.27
N ASP A 350 -16.24 3.78 6.97
CA ASP A 350 -16.70 3.05 8.13
C ASP A 350 -16.74 3.94 9.39
N CYS A 351 -16.08 5.10 9.35
CA CYS A 351 -16.15 6.15 10.36
C CYS A 351 -16.99 7.33 9.88
N ASN A 352 -18.26 7.39 10.30
CA ASN A 352 -19.30 8.36 9.92
C ASN A 352 -18.98 9.88 10.03
N ASN A 353 -17.74 10.34 10.25
CA ASN A 353 -17.42 11.78 10.26
C ASN A 353 -15.92 12.13 10.31
N ILE A 354 -15.16 11.99 9.22
CA ILE A 354 -13.82 12.60 9.14
C ILE A 354 -13.51 12.99 7.69
N ASP A 355 -13.43 14.30 7.43
CA ASP A 355 -12.68 14.90 6.32
C ASP A 355 -12.75 14.09 5.01
N LEU A 356 -13.97 13.99 4.46
CA LEU A 356 -14.25 13.18 3.28
C LEU A 356 -13.41 13.72 2.12
N ASN A 357 -12.41 12.95 1.69
CA ASN A 357 -11.77 13.16 0.40
C ASN A 357 -12.90 13.21 -0.66
N PRO A 358 -12.94 14.19 -1.57
CA PRO A 358 -14.00 14.28 -2.59
C PRO A 358 -14.15 13.01 -3.43
N ASP A 359 -13.13 12.14 -3.45
CA ASP A 359 -13.16 10.86 -4.15
C ASP A 359 -13.65 9.68 -3.30
N ILE A 360 -14.24 9.91 -2.11
CA ILE A 360 -14.66 8.82 -1.21
C ILE A 360 -15.60 7.78 -1.86
N ASP A 361 -16.27 8.17 -2.94
CA ASP A 361 -17.15 7.30 -3.72
C ASP A 361 -16.42 6.08 -4.30
N ILE A 362 -15.13 6.19 -4.67
CA ILE A 362 -14.35 5.02 -5.13
C ILE A 362 -14.04 4.05 -3.99
N LEU A 363 -13.98 4.57 -2.76
CA LEU A 363 -13.67 3.77 -1.60
C LEU A 363 -14.92 3.02 -1.10
N ARG A 364 -16.14 3.49 -1.43
CA ARG A 364 -17.43 3.01 -0.86
C ARG A 364 -17.51 1.48 -0.90
N PRO A 365 -18.19 0.83 0.08
CA PRO A 365 -18.44 -0.59 0.03
C PRO A 365 -19.02 -0.94 -1.33
N ASN A 366 -18.28 -1.76 -2.06
CA ASN A 366 -18.49 -1.95 -3.48
C ASN A 366 -18.92 -3.39 -3.74
N LYS A 367 -18.79 -3.85 -4.98
CA LYS A 367 -19.16 -5.22 -5.37
C LYS A 367 -18.40 -6.30 -4.57
N TRP A 368 -17.31 -5.92 -3.91
CA TRP A 368 -16.46 -6.75 -3.06
C TRP A 368 -16.71 -6.58 -1.55
N SER A 369 -17.75 -5.87 -1.10
CA SER A 369 -17.98 -5.48 0.32
C SER A 369 -16.97 -4.42 0.80
N SER A 370 -16.66 -4.35 2.10
CA SER A 370 -15.66 -3.47 2.72
C SER A 370 -14.25 -4.07 2.63
N TYR A 371 -13.21 -3.24 2.60
CA TYR A 371 -11.81 -3.70 2.70
C TYR A 371 -11.57 -4.68 3.86
N PHE A 372 -12.22 -4.44 5.01
CA PHE A 372 -11.99 -5.21 6.22
C PHE A 372 -12.71 -6.56 6.26
N VAL A 373 -13.89 -6.67 5.63
CA VAL A 373 -14.81 -7.80 5.84
C VAL A 373 -15.64 -8.13 4.62
N ASP A 374 -16.10 -9.37 4.55
CA ASP A 374 -17.26 -9.73 3.76
C ASP A 374 -18.53 -9.64 4.64
N SER A 375 -19.32 -8.60 4.41
CA SER A 375 -20.48 -8.30 5.26
C SER A 375 -21.64 -9.27 5.02
N GLU A 376 -21.73 -9.88 3.84
CA GLU A 376 -22.80 -10.85 3.54
C GLU A 376 -22.45 -12.24 4.09
N LYS A 377 -21.16 -12.58 4.14
CA LYS A 377 -20.67 -13.85 4.69
C LYS A 377 -20.33 -13.79 6.19
N ASN A 378 -20.33 -12.60 6.78
CA ASN A 378 -19.83 -12.33 8.15
C ASN A 378 -18.39 -12.83 8.36
N ASP A 379 -17.56 -12.69 7.34
CA ASP A 379 -16.17 -13.16 7.35
C ASP A 379 -15.19 -11.98 7.37
N VAL A 380 -14.06 -12.17 8.04
CA VAL A 380 -13.00 -11.17 8.16
C VAL A 380 -11.99 -11.35 7.03
N SER A 381 -11.64 -10.27 6.34
CA SER A 381 -10.60 -10.32 5.31
C SER A 381 -9.22 -10.57 5.91
N ILE A 382 -8.29 -11.04 5.06
CA ILE A 382 -6.89 -11.18 5.42
C ILE A 382 -6.26 -9.89 5.96
N TRP A 383 -6.67 -8.73 5.46
CA TRP A 383 -6.09 -7.43 5.80
C TRP A 383 -6.37 -7.03 7.24
N SER A 384 -7.56 -7.34 7.74
CA SER A 384 -7.94 -7.15 9.14
C SER A 384 -7.08 -7.95 10.11
N SER A 385 -6.49 -9.07 9.66
CA SER A 385 -5.48 -9.81 10.43
C SER A 385 -4.12 -9.12 10.35
N PHE A 386 -3.65 -8.79 9.14
CA PHE A 386 -2.31 -8.20 8.98
C PHE A 386 -2.13 -6.84 9.66
N ILE A 387 -3.16 -5.99 9.67
CA ILE A 387 -3.13 -4.67 10.33
C ILE A 387 -2.79 -4.78 11.83
N THR A 388 -3.14 -5.89 12.48
CA THR A 388 -2.85 -6.09 13.91
C THR A 388 -1.37 -6.31 14.24
N HIS A 389 -0.50 -6.41 13.24
CA HIS A 389 0.96 -6.35 13.45
C HIS A 389 1.42 -4.95 13.87
N GLY A 390 0.61 -3.92 13.59
CA GLY A 390 0.84 -2.56 14.07
C GLY A 390 0.20 -2.28 15.43
N LYS A 391 0.48 -1.08 15.94
CA LYS A 391 -0.12 -0.53 17.17
C LYS A 391 -1.49 0.08 16.91
N LEU A 392 -1.64 0.77 15.78
CA LEU A 392 -2.79 1.58 15.46
C LEU A 392 -3.13 1.49 13.97
N CYS A 393 -4.40 1.64 13.63
CA CYS A 393 -4.94 1.77 12.29
C CYS A 393 -5.77 3.05 12.23
N VAL A 394 -5.45 3.92 11.26
CA VAL A 394 -6.09 5.22 11.09
C VAL A 394 -6.50 5.47 9.64
N PRO A 395 -7.57 6.26 9.39
CA PRO A 395 -7.97 6.64 8.03
C PRO A 395 -7.00 7.60 7.33
N SER A 396 -6.23 8.36 8.12
CA SER A 396 -5.31 9.38 7.63
C SER A 396 -4.43 9.87 8.78
N ILE A 397 -3.19 10.25 8.50
CA ILE A 397 -2.32 10.95 9.47
C ILE A 397 -2.97 12.22 10.05
N LYS A 398 -3.93 12.83 9.32
CA LYS A 398 -4.67 14.02 9.74
C LYS A 398 -5.36 13.85 11.09
N CYS A 399 -5.87 12.65 11.41
CA CYS A 399 -6.51 12.44 12.71
C CYS A 399 -5.49 12.40 13.86
N LEU A 400 -4.25 11.99 13.58
CA LEU A 400 -3.16 11.98 14.55
C LEU A 400 -2.60 13.39 14.76
N ALA A 401 -2.41 14.14 13.68
CA ALA A 401 -1.86 15.50 13.72
C ALA A 401 -2.76 16.54 14.40
N LYS A 402 -4.04 16.23 14.64
CA LYS A 402 -4.96 17.08 15.42
C LYS A 402 -4.71 16.99 16.94
N LEU A 403 -3.86 16.07 17.37
CA LEU A 403 -3.57 15.79 18.77
C LEU A 403 -2.12 16.15 19.08
N PRO A 404 -1.82 16.61 20.32
CA PRO A 404 -0.45 16.87 20.73
C PRO A 404 0.37 15.58 20.74
N VAL A 405 1.69 15.66 20.54
CA VAL A 405 2.57 14.47 20.46
C VAL A 405 2.60 13.65 21.76
N ILE A 406 2.19 14.24 22.88
CA ILE A 406 2.05 13.58 24.19
C ILE A 406 0.72 12.83 24.38
N HIS A 407 -0.22 12.93 23.43
CA HIS A 407 -1.50 12.25 23.51
C HIS A 407 -1.32 10.74 23.54
N GLN A 408 -2.02 10.08 24.48
CA GLN A 408 -1.97 8.64 24.66
C GLN A 408 -3.04 7.95 23.83
N PHE A 409 -2.64 7.18 22.83
CA PHE A 409 -3.50 6.34 22.01
C PHE A 409 -3.58 4.94 22.60
N THR A 410 -4.76 4.32 22.60
CA THR A 410 -4.89 2.88 22.86
C THR A 410 -4.41 2.08 21.65
N THR A 411 -3.86 0.89 21.89
CA THR A 411 -3.30 0.04 20.82
C THR A 411 -4.06 -1.26 20.64
N PHE A 412 -3.83 -1.92 19.50
CA PHE A 412 -4.15 -3.33 19.35
C PHE A 412 -3.54 -4.16 20.48
N SER A 413 -4.30 -5.12 21.00
CA SER A 413 -3.81 -6.14 21.93
C SER A 413 -4.60 -7.44 21.73
N LYS A 414 -4.06 -8.58 22.21
CA LYS A 414 -4.70 -9.90 22.06
C LYS A 414 -6.15 -9.94 22.55
N ASN A 415 -6.48 -9.12 23.55
CA ASN A 415 -7.81 -9.10 24.16
C ASN A 415 -8.63 -7.86 23.78
N LYS A 416 -8.04 -6.89 23.07
CA LYS A 416 -8.66 -5.61 22.72
C LYS A 416 -8.39 -5.26 21.26
N TYR A 417 -8.88 -6.10 20.35
CA TYR A 417 -8.78 -5.89 18.90
C TYR A 417 -9.27 -4.49 18.49
N PHE A 418 -10.42 -4.06 19.03
CA PHE A 418 -11.02 -2.79 18.64
C PHE A 418 -10.25 -1.53 19.10
N ASN A 419 -9.39 -1.65 20.10
CA ASN A 419 -8.68 -0.51 20.68
C ASN A 419 -7.62 0.11 19.76
N GLY A 420 -7.15 -0.65 18.77
CA GLY A 420 -6.16 -0.17 17.80
C GLY A 420 -6.76 0.60 16.64
N PHE A 421 -8.08 0.79 16.55
CA PHE A 421 -8.69 1.63 15.52
C PHE A 421 -8.93 3.04 16.05
N TYR A 422 -8.46 4.05 15.31
CA TYR A 422 -8.65 5.45 15.67
C TYR A 422 -9.03 6.27 14.43
N PRO A 423 -9.92 7.28 14.55
CA PRO A 423 -10.61 7.71 15.77
C PRO A 423 -11.86 6.90 16.09
N CYS A 424 -12.22 5.94 15.24
CA CYS A 424 -13.38 5.10 15.43
C CYS A 424 -13.09 3.67 14.98
N ILE A 425 -13.87 2.72 15.51
CA ILE A 425 -13.88 1.34 15.03
C ILE A 425 -14.64 1.30 13.70
N PRO A 426 -14.09 0.65 12.65
CA PRO A 426 -14.83 0.50 11.41
C PRO A 426 -16.20 -0.18 11.64
N ASN A 427 -17.29 0.49 11.25
CA ASN A 427 -18.66 -0.01 11.40
C ASN A 427 -18.84 -1.43 10.83
N SER A 428 -18.19 -1.72 9.69
CA SER A 428 -18.20 -3.04 9.04
C SER A 428 -17.62 -4.14 9.95
N LEU A 429 -16.48 -3.88 10.60
CA LEU A 429 -15.86 -4.80 11.56
C LEU A 429 -16.66 -4.93 12.86
N TYR A 430 -17.17 -3.81 13.38
CA TYR A 430 -17.91 -3.80 14.64
C TYR A 430 -19.16 -4.69 14.60
N LYS A 431 -19.84 -4.75 13.45
CA LYS A 431 -21.03 -5.59 13.27
C LYS A 431 -20.74 -7.09 13.29
N ILE A 432 -19.53 -7.50 12.89
CA ILE A 432 -19.15 -8.91 12.73
C ILE A 432 -18.42 -9.46 13.96
N LEU A 433 -17.60 -8.62 14.60
CA LEU A 433 -16.71 -9.05 15.70
C LEU A 433 -17.23 -8.72 17.10
N LYS A 434 -18.44 -8.16 17.22
CA LYS A 434 -19.15 -7.99 18.49
C LYS A 434 -20.11 -9.14 18.71
#